data_AF-A0A2H9U593-F1
#
_entry.id   AF-A0A2H9U593-F1
#
_cell.length_a   1.000
_cell.length_b   1.000
_cell.length_c   1.000
_cell.angle_alpha   90.00
_cell.angle_beta   90.00
_cell.angle_gamma   90.00
#
_symmetry.space_group_name_H-M   'P 1'
#
loop_
_entity.id
_entity.type
_entity.pdbx_description
1 polymer ?
#
loop_
_entity_poly.entity_id
_entity_poly.type
_entity_poly.pdbx_seq_one_letter_code
_entity_poly.pdbx_strand_id
1 'polypeptide(L)' 'MAKQRGIPATLASRQEALPTVSYAHQRGVINDNHQHALLGDPLFRSRVEPSKKGKGSYRRHAKHGTRWEPGQQRMVMVCC' A
#
# COMPACT_ATOMS: atom_id res chain seq x y z
N MET A 1 6.60 -57.68 1.42
CA MET A 1 7.49 -56.63 0.85
C MET A 1 6.63 -55.72 -0.04
N ALA A 2 6.75 -54.41 0.13
CA ALA A 2 5.65 -53.43 0.05
C ALA A 2 5.00 -53.20 -1.34
N LYS A 3 3.67 -53.08 -1.33
CA LYS A 3 2.84 -52.67 -2.48
C LYS A 3 2.89 -51.15 -2.60
N GLN A 4 3.43 -50.65 -3.70
CA GLN A 4 3.44 -49.21 -4.01
C GLN A 4 2.00 -48.72 -4.15
N ARG A 5 1.57 -47.81 -3.28
CA ARG A 5 0.28 -47.13 -3.37
C ARG A 5 0.50 -45.85 -4.18
N GLY A 6 -0.06 -45.81 -5.39
CA GLY A 6 -0.11 -44.59 -6.19
C GLY A 6 -0.94 -43.52 -5.47
N ILE A 7 -0.40 -42.30 -5.39
CA ILE A 7 -1.10 -41.14 -4.86
C ILE A 7 -2.05 -40.65 -5.97
N PRO A 8 -3.38 -40.56 -5.77
CA PRO A 8 -4.27 -40.02 -6.79
C PRO A 8 -4.14 -38.49 -6.82
N ALA A 9 -3.64 -37.97 -7.94
CA ALA A 9 -3.59 -36.54 -8.22
C ALA A 9 -4.98 -36.03 -8.63
N THR A 10 -5.80 -35.54 -7.70
CA THR A 10 -7.01 -34.77 -8.04
C THR A 10 -7.38 -33.79 -6.93
N LEU A 11 -6.69 -32.65 -6.88
CA LEU A 11 -7.29 -31.38 -6.45
C LEU A 11 -6.70 -30.28 -7.35
N ALA A 12 -7.09 -30.32 -8.63
CA ALA A 12 -6.92 -29.17 -9.50
C ALA A 12 -7.83 -28.06 -8.96
N SER A 13 -7.18 -27.08 -8.35
CA SER A 13 -7.73 -25.85 -7.81
C SER A 13 -8.71 -25.17 -8.77
N ARG A 14 -10.00 -25.26 -8.45
CA ARG A 14 -11.01 -24.37 -9.03
C ARG A 14 -10.82 -22.98 -8.42
N GLN A 15 -10.17 -22.07 -9.16
CA GLN A 15 -10.12 -20.66 -8.81
C GLN A 15 -11.35 -19.97 -9.41
N GLU A 16 -12.28 -19.55 -8.56
CA GLU A 16 -13.37 -18.66 -8.96
C GLU A 16 -12.79 -17.29 -9.31
N ALA A 17 -13.06 -16.81 -10.53
CA ALA A 17 -12.62 -15.52 -11.03
C ALA A 17 -13.45 -14.39 -10.39
N LEU A 18 -12.94 -13.81 -9.30
CA LEU A 18 -13.41 -12.52 -8.78
C LEU A 18 -13.12 -11.42 -9.81
N PRO A 19 -13.95 -10.36 -9.90
CA PRO A 19 -13.72 -9.27 -10.84
C PRO A 19 -12.36 -8.63 -10.58
N THR A 20 -11.43 -8.84 -11.50
CA THR A 20 -10.07 -8.35 -11.37
C THR A 20 -10.06 -6.86 -11.72
N VAL A 21 -9.91 -6.00 -10.72
CA VAL A 21 -9.64 -4.58 -10.93
C VAL A 21 -8.26 -4.47 -11.60
N SER A 22 -8.22 -4.04 -12.86
CA SER A 22 -6.99 -3.93 -13.63
C SER A 22 -6.30 -2.59 -13.39
N TYR A 23 -4.98 -2.64 -13.18
CA TYR A 23 -4.14 -1.46 -13.01
C TYR A 23 -3.59 -0.99 -14.37
N ALA A 24 -3.80 0.29 -14.70
CA ALA A 24 -3.27 0.93 -15.90
C ALA A 24 -1.82 1.41 -15.68
N HIS A 25 -0.86 0.66 -16.23
CA HIS A 25 0.58 0.97 -16.14
C HIS A 25 1.03 1.94 -17.25
N GLN A 26 2.15 2.63 -17.03
CA GLN A 26 2.62 3.70 -17.93
C GLN A 26 3.62 3.22 -19.01
N ARG A 27 3.98 1.94 -19.01
CA ARG A 27 5.03 1.36 -19.86
C ARG A 27 4.61 1.07 -21.32
N GLY A 28 3.38 1.40 -21.70
CA GLY A 28 2.83 1.05 -23.01
C GLY A 28 2.61 -0.45 -23.15
N VAL A 29 2.74 -0.99 -24.37
CA VAL A 29 2.61 -2.43 -24.61
C VAL A 29 3.85 -3.16 -24.10
N ILE A 30 3.67 -4.09 -23.18
CA ILE A 30 4.77 -4.90 -22.64
C ILE A 30 4.94 -6.15 -23.52
N ASN A 31 6.08 -6.28 -24.20
CA ASN A 31 6.34 -7.39 -25.13
C ASN A 31 6.98 -8.60 -24.46
N ASP A 32 7.94 -8.38 -23.55
CA ASP A 32 8.74 -9.46 -22.96
C ASP A 32 8.20 -9.88 -21.58
N ASN A 33 8.74 -9.29 -20.50
CA ASN A 33 8.41 -9.66 -19.13
C ASN A 33 7.53 -8.59 -18.45
N HIS A 34 6.27 -8.97 -18.19
CA HIS A 34 5.29 -8.13 -17.51
C HIS A 34 5.64 -7.84 -16.04
N GLN A 35 6.24 -8.79 -15.32
CA GLN A 35 6.62 -8.58 -13.92
C GLN A 35 7.77 -7.57 -13.80
N HIS A 36 8.82 -7.73 -14.60
CA HIS A 36 9.93 -6.77 -14.62
C HIS A 36 9.51 -5.37 -15.05
N ALA A 37 8.60 -5.27 -16.03
CA ALA A 37 8.03 -3.99 -16.44
C ALA A 37 7.27 -3.31 -15.29
N LEU A 38 6.46 -4.07 -14.55
CA LEU A 38 5.73 -3.56 -13.39
C LEU A 38 6.66 -3.15 -12.25
N LEU A 39 7.68 -3.93 -11.92
CA LEU A 39 8.63 -3.60 -10.85
C LEU A 39 9.31 -2.23 -11.05
N GLY A 40 9.55 -1.83 -12.31
CA GLY A 40 10.10 -0.52 -12.65
C GLY A 40 9.06 0.60 -12.82
N ASP A 41 7.77 0.32 -12.62
CA ASP A 41 6.66 1.29 -12.72
C ASP A 41 6.48 2.05 -11.38
N PRO A 42 5.88 3.26 -11.35
CA PRO A 42 5.66 4.01 -10.12
C PRO A 42 4.83 3.28 -9.06
N LEU A 43 4.09 2.25 -9.48
CA LEU A 43 3.34 1.36 -8.60
C LEU A 43 4.24 0.75 -7.50
N PHE A 44 5.43 0.27 -7.87
CA PHE A 44 6.36 -0.44 -6.99
C PHE A 44 7.55 0.42 -6.56
N ARG A 45 7.36 1.75 -6.47
CA ARG A 45 8.40 2.66 -5.99
C ARG A 45 8.71 2.42 -4.52
N SER A 46 9.96 2.65 -4.13
CA SER A 46 10.36 2.70 -2.73
C SER A 46 9.59 3.82 -2.01
N ARG A 47 8.99 3.48 -0.87
CA ARG A 47 8.28 4.44 -0.01
C ARG A 47 9.12 4.68 1.23
N VAL A 48 9.30 5.95 1.58
CA VAL A 48 10.01 6.36 2.78
C VAL A 48 8.97 6.90 3.76
N GLU A 49 8.89 6.29 4.94
CA GLU A 49 8.05 6.83 6.01
C GLU A 49 8.71 8.06 6.65
N PRO A 50 7.95 9.14 6.90
CA PRO A 50 8.49 10.30 7.58
C PRO A 50 8.86 9.93 9.03
N SER A 51 10.09 10.25 9.43
CA SER A 51 10.57 10.00 10.78
C SER A 51 9.82 10.85 11.81
N LYS A 52 9.56 10.29 12.99
CA LYS A 52 8.91 11.02 14.09
C LYS A 52 9.89 11.89 14.90
N LYS A 53 11.19 11.57 14.86
CA LYS A 53 12.25 12.28 15.57
C LYS A 53 13.55 12.23 14.76
N GLY A 54 14.41 13.24 14.94
CA GLY A 54 15.70 13.33 14.27
C GLY A 54 15.64 14.10 12.94
N LYS A 55 16.49 13.71 11.97
CA LYS A 55 16.58 14.39 10.67
C LYS A 55 15.27 14.24 9.89
N GLY A 56 14.77 15.36 9.35
CA GLY A 56 13.55 15.39 8.55
C GLY A 56 12.25 15.22 9.35
N SER A 57 12.31 15.21 10.69
CA SER A 57 11.12 15.01 11.53
C SER A 57 10.35 16.30 11.87
N TYR A 58 10.95 17.48 11.66
CA TYR A 58 10.30 18.75 12.00
C TYR A 58 9.10 19.03 11.08
N ARG A 59 7.95 19.31 11.69
CA ARG A 59 6.72 19.69 11.00
C ARG A 59 6.29 21.07 11.50
N ARG A 60 6.11 22.04 10.59
CA ARG A 60 5.67 23.41 10.93
C ARG A 60 4.32 23.42 11.65
N HIS A 61 3.42 22.51 11.26
CA HIS A 61 2.12 22.34 11.88
C HIS A 61 1.94 20.90 12.34
N ALA A 62 1.63 20.73 13.62
CA ALA A 62 1.23 19.44 14.18
C ALA A 62 -0.20 19.09 13.76
N LYS A 63 -0.55 17.79 13.75
CA LYS A 63 -1.91 17.31 13.42
C LYS A 63 -2.98 17.93 14.33
N HIS A 64 -2.64 18.12 15.61
CA HIS A 64 -3.49 18.73 16.62
C HIS A 64 -2.73 19.88 17.33
N GLY A 65 -2.26 20.85 16.55
CA GLY A 65 -1.66 22.06 17.13
C GLY A 65 -2.73 23.09 17.48
N THR A 66 -2.71 23.60 18.70
CA THR A 66 -3.41 24.84 19.04
C THR A 66 -2.75 25.99 18.27
N ARG A 67 -3.56 26.76 17.52
CA ARG A 67 -3.05 27.93 16.82
C ARG A 67 -2.68 28.99 17.86
N TRP A 68 -1.38 29.26 17.99
CA TRP A 68 -0.86 30.20 18.99
C TRP A 68 -1.12 31.66 18.61
N GLU A 69 -1.47 31.94 17.34
CA GLU A 69 -1.83 33.29 16.87
C GLU A 69 -2.88 33.93 17.80
N PRO A 70 -2.56 35.08 18.43
CA PRO A 70 -3.52 35.80 19.26
C PRO A 70 -4.71 36.22 18.39
N GLY A 71 -5.90 35.67 18.68
CA GLY A 71 -7.14 35.95 17.94
C GLY A 71 -7.68 34.80 17.08
N GLN A 72 -6.98 33.66 16.97
CA GLN A 72 -7.44 32.48 16.22
C GLN A 72 -7.63 31.24 17.10
N GLN A 73 -7.62 31.43 18.43
CA GLN A 73 -7.92 30.37 19.37
C GLN A 73 -9.38 29.97 19.20
N ARG A 74 -9.63 28.70 18.84
CA ARG A 74 -10.99 28.15 18.78
C ARG A 74 -11.54 28.18 20.20
N MET A 75 -12.49 29.06 20.47
CA MET A 75 -13.31 29.00 21.68
C MET A 75 -13.97 27.63 21.70
N VAL A 76 -13.47 26.72 22.53
CA VAL A 76 -14.19 25.51 22.88
C VAL A 76 -15.29 25.94 23.84
N MET A 77 -16.50 26.10 23.31
CA MET A 77 -17.70 26.26 24.12
C MET A 77 -17.93 24.96 24.87
N VAL A 78 -17.46 24.90 26.11
CA VAL A 78 -17.82 23.84 27.04
C VAL A 78 -19.18 24.23 27.60
N CYS A 79 -20.26 23.68 27.04
CA CYS A 79 -21.57 23.76 27.68
C CYS A 79 -21.56 22.86 28.92
N CYS A 80 -21.92 23.43 30.07
CA CYS A 80 -22.11 22.77 31.35
C CYS A 80 -23.26 21.75 31.32
#